data_AF-A0A1I0MKY3-F1
#
_entry.id   AF-A0A1I0MKY3-F1
#
_cell.length_a   1.000
_cell.length_b   1.000
_cell.length_c   1.000
_cell.angle_alpha   90.00
_cell.angle_beta   90.00
_cell.angle_gamma   90.00
#
_symmetry.space_group_name_H-M   'P 1'
#
loop_
_entity.id
_entity.type
_entity.pdbx_description
1 polymer ?
#
loop_
_entity_poly.entity_id
_entity_poly.type
_entity_poly.pdbx_seq_one_letter_code
_entity_poly.pdbx_strand_id
1 'polypeptide(L)'
;MNKQCWQCHWTPTNNDSKPFRLNIITPTTRLVNLKRIGESIKFDIPGINIMWDVHIDSSIKDFEIQSLINSGYNGSYFISKVSGIAGHVHRNSLLMLIDWRSRYEGPSVLDEWIMSLDDDNIMHPDLIPWLAANIGVLNNYSGIIFDQAFKNGVTRLKADPDKITVGNIDTAQYMFRGSIVKGLRFDESRYDADGVFIEELYARNKDKFLIVNQPLCYYNYLR
;
A
#
# COMPACT_ATOMS: atom_id res chain seq x y z
N MET A 1 -21.48 18.10 -21.47
CA MET A 1 -20.30 17.66 -20.72
C MET A 1 -20.35 16.15 -20.63
N ASN A 2 -19.55 15.46 -21.44
CA ASN A 2 -19.56 14.00 -21.55
C ASN A 2 -18.89 13.39 -20.31
N LYS A 3 -19.64 12.62 -19.53
CA LYS A 3 -19.09 11.73 -18.51
C LYS A 3 -18.53 10.50 -19.22
N GLN A 4 -17.23 10.47 -19.45
CA GLN A 4 -16.55 9.29 -19.97
C GLN A 4 -16.34 8.33 -18.80
N CYS A 5 -17.22 7.33 -18.72
CA CYS A 5 -17.09 6.18 -17.84
C CYS A 5 -15.98 5.31 -18.42
N TRP A 6 -14.83 5.23 -17.75
CA TRP A 6 -13.72 4.38 -18.19
C TRP A 6 -14.07 2.93 -17.86
N GLN A 7 -14.58 2.20 -18.84
CA GLN A 7 -14.55 0.74 -18.83
C GLN A 7 -13.11 0.29 -19.05
N CYS A 8 -12.47 -0.23 -18.01
CA CYS A 8 -11.20 -0.93 -18.11
C CYS A 8 -11.36 -2.13 -19.05
N HIS A 9 -10.89 -2.00 -20.28
CA HIS A 9 -10.79 -3.12 -21.22
C HIS A 9 -9.57 -3.95 -20.84
N TRP A 10 -9.79 -5.02 -20.08
CA TRP A 10 -8.77 -6.06 -19.89
C TRP A 10 -8.93 -7.11 -20.99
N THR A 11 -7.95 -7.19 -21.88
CA THR A 11 -7.79 -8.34 -22.79
C THR A 11 -6.89 -9.38 -22.12
N PRO A 12 -7.35 -10.63 -21.95
CA PRO A 12 -6.50 -11.71 -21.46
C PRO A 12 -5.40 -12.00 -22.49
N THR A 13 -4.13 -11.86 -22.09
CA THR A 13 -3.03 -12.46 -22.83
C THR A 13 -2.76 -13.86 -22.28
N ASN A 14 -2.73 -14.86 -23.16
CA ASN A 14 -2.45 -16.27 -22.88
C ASN A 14 -1.01 -16.50 -22.37
N ASN A 15 -0.74 -16.12 -21.13
CA ASN A 15 0.39 -16.61 -20.36
C ASN A 15 -0.16 -17.08 -19.01
N ASP A 16 -0.03 -18.36 -18.71
CA ASP A 16 -0.69 -19.09 -17.59
C ASP A 16 -0.21 -18.70 -16.17
N SER A 17 0.32 -17.48 -15.99
CA SER A 17 0.53 -16.90 -14.66
C SER A 17 -0.16 -15.54 -14.58
N LYS A 18 -1.11 -15.42 -13.64
CA LYS A 18 -1.74 -14.13 -13.34
C LYS A 18 -0.64 -13.14 -12.94
N PRO A 19 -0.60 -11.92 -13.50
CA PRO A 19 0.44 -10.94 -13.17
C PRO A 19 0.39 -10.60 -11.67
N PHE A 20 1.57 -10.36 -11.07
CA PHE A 20 1.68 -9.92 -9.68
C PHE A 20 0.98 -8.57 -9.54
N ARG A 21 -0.07 -8.48 -8.73
CA ARG A 21 -0.83 -7.24 -8.52
C ARG A 21 -0.50 -6.64 -7.15
N LEU A 22 -0.10 -5.37 -7.15
CA LEU A 22 0.20 -4.59 -5.95
C LEU A 22 -0.74 -3.38 -5.87
N ASN A 23 -1.58 -3.35 -4.84
CA ASN A 23 -2.43 -2.23 -4.47
C ASN A 23 -1.69 -1.38 -3.42
N ILE A 24 -1.34 -0.15 -3.77
CA ILE A 24 -0.70 0.81 -2.89
C ILE A 24 -1.77 1.81 -2.44
N ILE A 25 -1.95 1.98 -1.14
CA ILE A 25 -2.77 3.07 -0.60
C ILE A 25 -1.91 4.18 -0.01
N THR A 26 -2.24 5.42 -0.36
CA THR A 26 -1.69 6.62 0.27
C THR A 26 -2.83 7.44 0.88
N PRO A 27 -3.11 7.28 2.19
CA PRO A 27 -3.93 8.24 2.92
C PRO A 27 -3.19 9.58 2.97
N THR A 28 -3.85 10.69 2.61
CA THR A 28 -3.15 11.97 2.48
C THR A 28 -3.92 13.17 3.03
N THR A 29 -3.16 14.02 3.72
CA THR A 29 -3.48 15.43 4.01
C THR A 29 -2.49 16.39 3.35
N ARG A 30 -1.38 15.89 2.78
CA ARG A 30 -0.29 16.67 2.20
C ARG A 30 -0.27 16.55 0.68
N LEU A 31 -1.24 17.17 0.02
CA LEU A 31 -1.39 17.09 -1.44
C LEU A 31 -0.12 17.50 -2.21
N VAL A 32 0.67 18.43 -1.67
CA VAL A 32 1.94 18.89 -2.25
C VAL A 32 2.97 17.78 -2.46
N ASN A 33 2.88 16.69 -1.69
CA ASN A 33 3.82 15.57 -1.77
C ASN A 33 3.46 14.58 -2.88
N LEU A 34 2.19 14.51 -3.29
CA LEU A 34 1.68 13.47 -4.19
C LEU A 34 2.45 13.38 -5.50
N LYS A 35 2.87 14.51 -6.08
CA LYS A 35 3.69 14.50 -7.29
C LYS A 35 4.98 13.69 -7.09
N ARG A 36 5.72 13.97 -6.02
CA ARG A 36 7.00 13.31 -5.74
C ARG A 36 6.84 11.85 -5.31
N ILE A 37 5.72 11.53 -4.65
CA ILE A 37 5.35 10.14 -4.35
C ILE A 37 5.11 9.38 -5.65
N GLY A 38 4.27 9.92 -6.54
CA GLY A 38 3.97 9.31 -7.84
C GLY A 38 5.21 9.12 -8.70
N GLU A 39 6.10 10.11 -8.75
CA GLU A 39 7.39 10.01 -9.46
C GLU A 39 8.31 8.90 -8.92
N SER A 40 8.15 8.50 -7.66
CA SER A 40 8.94 7.42 -7.06
C SER A 40 8.40 6.02 -7.37
N ILE A 41 7.13 5.90 -7.79
CA ILE A 41 6.49 4.62 -8.08
C ILE A 41 6.78 4.23 -9.54
N LYS A 42 7.47 3.11 -9.73
CA LYS A 42 7.79 2.56 -11.06
C LYS A 42 6.63 1.71 -11.57
N PHE A 43 5.71 2.31 -12.33
CA PHE A 43 4.52 1.62 -12.86
C PHE A 43 4.83 0.62 -13.99
N ASP A 44 5.86 0.88 -14.80
CA ASP A 44 6.16 0.13 -16.01
C ASP A 44 7.20 -0.99 -15.75
N ILE A 45 6.85 -1.97 -14.92
CA ILE A 45 7.72 -3.14 -14.63
C ILE A 45 7.07 -4.42 -15.16
N PRO A 46 7.72 -5.16 -16.08
CA PRO A 46 7.19 -6.43 -16.59
C PRO A 46 6.83 -7.41 -15.48
N GLY A 47 5.63 -7.99 -15.55
CA GLY A 47 5.14 -8.98 -14.59
C GLY A 47 4.54 -8.42 -13.30
N ILE A 48 4.65 -7.11 -13.06
CA ILE A 48 4.03 -6.40 -11.92
C ILE A 48 3.01 -5.41 -12.46
N ASN A 49 1.79 -5.47 -11.92
CA ASN A 49 0.75 -4.49 -12.13
C ASN A 49 0.55 -3.73 -10.81
N ILE A 50 0.80 -2.42 -10.85
CA ILE A 50 0.67 -1.54 -9.68
C ILE A 50 -0.60 -0.70 -9.84
N MET A 51 -1.45 -0.75 -8.82
CA MET A 51 -2.55 0.20 -8.61
C MET A 51 -2.17 1.11 -7.45
N TRP A 52 -2.25 2.42 -7.65
CA TRP A 52 -1.98 3.41 -6.61
C TRP A 52 -3.25 4.22 -6.32
N ASP A 53 -3.83 3.98 -5.15
CA ASP A 53 -5.05 4.60 -4.67
C ASP A 53 -4.71 5.69 -3.65
N VAL A 54 -4.93 6.94 -4.04
CA VAL A 54 -4.75 8.09 -3.13
C VAL A 54 -6.07 8.39 -2.43
N HIS A 55 -6.08 8.34 -1.09
CA HIS A 55 -7.25 8.61 -0.28
C HIS A 55 -7.08 9.95 0.43
N ILE A 56 -7.72 10.98 -0.12
CA ILE A 56 -7.66 12.35 0.41
C ILE A 56 -8.58 12.44 1.63
N ASP A 57 -8.01 12.81 2.77
CA ASP A 57 -8.74 12.98 4.04
C ASP A 57 -9.76 14.12 3.93
N SER A 58 -10.92 13.98 4.60
CA SER A 58 -11.99 14.97 4.51
C SER A 58 -11.66 16.32 5.15
N SER A 59 -10.54 16.43 5.88
CA SER A 59 -10.05 17.71 6.42
C SER A 59 -9.49 18.65 5.35
N ILE A 60 -9.19 18.13 4.16
CA ILE A 60 -8.65 18.92 3.05
C ILE A 60 -9.74 19.71 2.36
N LYS A 61 -9.49 21.00 2.12
CA LYS A 61 -10.48 21.90 1.56
C LYS A 61 -10.61 21.71 0.06
N ASP A 62 -11.83 21.88 -0.47
CA ASP A 62 -12.13 21.70 -1.89
C ASP A 62 -11.19 22.48 -2.82
N PHE A 63 -10.82 23.72 -2.47
CA PHE A 63 -9.94 24.52 -3.31
C PHE A 63 -8.52 23.95 -3.41
N GLU A 64 -8.03 23.24 -2.39
CA GLU A 64 -6.71 22.58 -2.40
C GLU A 64 -6.75 21.37 -3.33
N ILE A 65 -7.85 20.61 -3.30
CA ILE A 65 -8.10 19.50 -4.21
C ILE A 65 -8.21 20.00 -5.65
N GLN A 66 -8.93 21.10 -5.89
CA GLN A 66 -9.01 21.71 -7.22
C GLN A 66 -7.64 22.21 -7.70
N SER A 67 -6.82 22.77 -6.81
CA SER A 67 -5.45 23.16 -7.15
C SER A 67 -4.60 21.96 -7.56
N LEU A 68 -4.73 20.82 -6.88
CA LEU A 68 -4.05 19.57 -7.26
C LEU A 68 -4.50 19.11 -8.65
N ILE A 69 -5.81 19.06 -8.92
CA ILE A 69 -6.35 18.66 -10.23
C ILE A 69 -5.82 19.59 -11.33
N ASN A 70 -5.86 20.90 -11.10
CA ASN A 70 -5.39 21.91 -12.05
C ASN A 70 -3.87 21.87 -12.28
N SER A 71 -3.09 21.29 -11.36
CA SER A 71 -1.64 21.10 -11.52
C SER A 71 -1.28 19.99 -12.50
N GLY A 72 -2.27 19.24 -13.00
CA GLY A 72 -2.06 18.10 -13.91
C GLY A 72 -1.82 16.77 -13.18
N TYR A 73 -2.28 16.64 -11.94
CA TYR A 73 -2.29 15.34 -11.27
C TYR A 73 -3.22 14.37 -12.00
N ASN A 74 -2.65 13.28 -12.54
CA ASN A 74 -3.37 12.29 -13.35
C ASN A 74 -3.55 10.93 -12.65
N GLY A 75 -3.26 10.83 -11.35
CA GLY A 75 -3.45 9.59 -10.59
C GLY A 75 -4.91 9.38 -10.20
N SER A 76 -5.25 8.13 -9.86
CA SER A 76 -6.54 7.80 -9.24
C SER A 76 -6.58 8.33 -7.81
N TYR A 77 -7.65 9.02 -7.45
CA TYR A 77 -7.87 9.50 -6.09
C TYR A 77 -9.31 9.33 -5.65
N PHE A 78 -9.49 9.20 -4.34
CA PHE A 78 -10.76 9.13 -3.65
C PHE A 78 -10.79 10.26 -2.63
N ILE A 79 -11.83 11.08 -2.67
CA ILE A 79 -12.09 12.08 -1.64
C ILE A 79 -12.91 11.38 -0.54
N SER A 80 -12.29 11.21 0.62
CA SER A 80 -12.94 10.63 1.77
C SER A 80 -14.02 11.57 2.31
N LYS A 81 -15.12 10.99 2.79
CA LYS A 81 -16.16 11.74 3.52
C LYS A 81 -15.86 11.82 5.02
N VAL A 82 -14.80 11.16 5.46
CA VAL A 82 -14.41 11.06 6.86
C VAL A 82 -12.94 11.42 7.03
N SER A 83 -12.61 11.96 8.20
CA SER A 83 -11.23 12.20 8.61
C SER A 83 -10.78 11.07 9.52
N GLY A 84 -9.51 10.71 9.47
CA GLY A 84 -8.97 9.59 10.23
C GLY A 84 -7.68 9.93 10.97
N ILE A 85 -7.48 9.30 12.12
CA ILE A 85 -6.20 9.33 12.82
C ILE A 85 -5.19 8.53 12.01
N ALA A 86 -4.08 9.17 11.65
CA ALA A 86 -2.96 8.58 10.91
C ALA A 86 -3.36 7.84 9.61
N GLY A 87 -4.54 8.11 9.05
CA GLY A 87 -5.02 7.47 7.81
C GLY A 87 -5.68 6.09 7.94
N HIS A 88 -5.92 5.60 9.16
CA HIS A 88 -6.40 4.22 9.38
C HIS A 88 -7.75 3.91 8.74
N VAL A 89 -8.72 4.83 8.81
CA VAL A 89 -10.02 4.68 8.13
C VAL A 89 -9.88 4.54 6.60
N HIS A 90 -8.89 5.21 6.03
CA HIS A 90 -8.60 5.11 4.60
C HIS A 90 -8.00 3.76 4.25
N ARG A 91 -7.06 3.24 5.07
CA ARG A 91 -6.55 1.87 4.91
C ARG A 91 -7.67 0.83 5.00
N ASN A 92 -8.58 0.99 5.97
CA ASN A 92 -9.77 0.14 6.08
C ASN A 92 -10.66 0.23 4.83
N SER A 93 -10.80 1.40 4.20
CA SER A 93 -11.57 1.53 2.96
C SER A 93 -10.98 0.78 1.78
N LEU A 94 -9.65 0.70 1.64
CA LEU A 94 -9.02 -0.19 0.64
C LEU A 94 -9.28 -1.66 0.97
N LEU A 95 -9.16 -2.07 2.24
CA LEU A 95 -9.47 -3.46 2.63
C LEU A 95 -10.92 -3.83 2.31
N MET A 96 -11.86 -2.91 2.52
CA MET A 96 -13.26 -3.10 2.13
C MET A 96 -13.45 -3.17 0.61
N LEU A 97 -12.72 -2.36 -0.16
CA LEU A 97 -12.73 -2.41 -1.61
C LEU A 97 -12.24 -3.75 -2.13
N ILE A 98 -11.15 -4.28 -1.57
CA ILE A 98 -10.60 -5.61 -1.91
C ILE A 98 -11.62 -6.71 -1.59
N ASP A 99 -12.24 -6.67 -0.41
CA ASP A 99 -13.30 -7.63 -0.03
C ASP A 99 -14.55 -7.54 -0.92
N TRP A 100 -14.88 -6.34 -1.41
CA TRP A 100 -15.99 -6.13 -2.34
C TRP A 100 -15.65 -6.64 -3.74
N ARG A 101 -14.47 -6.25 -4.26
CA ARG A 101 -13.95 -6.72 -5.54
C ARG A 101 -13.85 -8.24 -5.57
N SER A 102 -13.45 -8.89 -4.48
CA SER A 102 -13.38 -10.36 -4.45
C SER A 102 -14.73 -11.07 -4.60
N ARG A 103 -15.84 -10.38 -4.28
CA ARG A 103 -17.20 -10.91 -4.49
C ARG A 103 -17.69 -10.70 -5.93
N TYR A 104 -17.21 -9.65 -6.59
CA TYR A 104 -17.63 -9.26 -7.94
C TYR A 104 -16.72 -9.83 -9.04
N GLU A 105 -15.41 -9.67 -8.89
CA GLU A 105 -14.37 -10.12 -9.83
C GLU A 105 -13.88 -11.54 -9.53
N GLY A 106 -14.16 -12.05 -8.32
CA GLY A 106 -13.83 -13.40 -7.88
C GLY A 106 -12.73 -13.49 -6.81
N PRO A 107 -12.56 -14.66 -6.18
CA PRO A 107 -11.75 -14.82 -4.96
C PRO A 107 -10.26 -14.52 -5.17
N SER A 108 -9.77 -14.61 -6.41
CA SER A 108 -8.38 -14.32 -6.76
C SER A 108 -7.94 -12.86 -6.54
N VAL A 109 -8.88 -11.94 -6.25
CA VAL A 109 -8.57 -10.58 -5.81
C VAL A 109 -7.95 -10.58 -4.41
N LEU A 110 -8.32 -11.53 -3.55
CA LEU A 110 -7.73 -11.65 -2.22
C LEU A 110 -6.25 -12.07 -2.28
N ASP A 111 -5.77 -12.59 -3.41
CA ASP A 111 -4.36 -12.91 -3.61
C ASP A 111 -3.52 -11.70 -4.08
N GLU A 112 -4.16 -10.55 -4.34
CA GLU A 112 -3.45 -9.31 -4.65
C GLU A 112 -2.76 -8.77 -3.39
N TRP A 113 -1.58 -8.19 -3.58
CA TRP A 113 -0.80 -7.59 -2.53
C TRP A 113 -1.29 -6.19 -2.20
N ILE A 114 -1.13 -5.79 -0.94
CA ILE A 114 -1.56 -4.53 -0.37
C ILE A 114 -0.39 -3.94 0.42
N MET A 115 -0.09 -2.67 0.17
CA MET A 115 0.94 -1.90 0.87
C MET A 115 0.41 -0.51 1.19
N SER A 116 0.79 0.04 2.33
CA SER A 116 0.59 1.46 2.60
C SER A 116 1.85 2.25 2.27
N LEU A 117 1.67 3.41 1.65
CA LEU A 117 2.72 4.39 1.41
C LEU A 117 2.24 5.74 1.94
N ASP A 118 2.76 6.16 3.09
CA ASP A 118 2.35 7.39 3.76
C ASP A 118 2.67 8.65 2.93
N ASP A 119 1.89 9.71 3.14
CA ASP A 119 1.95 10.93 2.33
C ASP A 119 3.18 11.83 2.59
N ASP A 120 4.09 11.41 3.46
CA ASP A 120 5.40 12.01 3.71
C ASP A 120 6.56 11.07 3.37
N ASN A 121 6.28 10.01 2.62
CA ASN A 121 7.25 9.00 2.25
C ASN A 121 7.27 8.74 0.74
N ILE A 122 8.39 8.23 0.23
CA ILE A 122 8.48 7.78 -1.17
C ILE A 122 8.66 6.26 -1.23
N MET A 123 8.35 5.68 -2.38
CA MET A 123 8.70 4.30 -2.68
C MET A 123 10.23 4.13 -2.66
N HIS A 124 10.73 3.11 -1.97
CA HIS A 124 12.16 2.81 -2.01
C HIS A 124 12.56 2.38 -3.43
N PRO A 125 13.67 2.89 -4.00
CA PRO A 125 14.05 2.63 -5.39
C PRO A 125 14.27 1.13 -5.68
N ASP A 126 14.59 0.35 -4.65
CA ASP A 126 14.88 -1.08 -4.73
C ASP A 126 13.67 -1.98 -4.46
N LEU A 127 12.54 -1.48 -3.93
CA LEU A 127 11.41 -2.34 -3.59
C LEU A 127 10.83 -3.04 -4.82
N ILE A 128 10.42 -2.29 -5.85
CA ILE A 128 9.80 -2.90 -7.04
C ILE A 128 10.78 -3.79 -7.83
N PRO A 129 12.05 -3.41 -8.06
CA PRO A 129 13.03 -4.33 -8.64
C PRO A 129 13.22 -5.60 -7.81
N TRP A 130 13.24 -5.49 -6.49
CA TRP A 130 13.35 -6.65 -5.60
C TRP A 130 12.12 -7.55 -5.72
N LEU A 131 10.91 -6.99 -5.73
CA LEU A 131 9.68 -7.76 -5.95
C LEU A 131 9.72 -8.51 -7.28
N ALA A 132 10.11 -7.84 -8.36
CA ALA A 132 10.17 -8.41 -9.70
C ALA A 132 11.16 -9.60 -9.78
N ALA A 133 12.32 -9.45 -9.15
CA ALA A 133 13.33 -10.51 -9.08
C ALA A 133 12.88 -11.71 -8.22
N ASN A 134 11.91 -11.53 -7.32
CA ASN A 134 11.50 -12.53 -6.33
C ASN A 134 10.05 -13.04 -6.50
N ILE A 135 9.34 -12.72 -7.59
CA ILE A 135 7.93 -13.13 -7.80
C ILE A 135 7.73 -14.63 -7.56
N GLY A 136 8.64 -15.48 -8.06
CA GLY A 136 8.55 -16.93 -7.87
C GLY A 136 8.59 -17.37 -6.40
N VAL A 137 9.39 -16.69 -5.58
CA VAL A 137 9.47 -16.93 -4.13
C VAL A 137 8.22 -16.39 -3.43
N LEU A 138 7.76 -15.20 -3.82
CA LEU A 138 6.57 -14.53 -3.25
C LEU A 138 5.27 -15.33 -3.45
N ASN A 139 5.24 -16.32 -4.35
CA ASN A 139 4.11 -17.23 -4.50
C ASN A 139 3.89 -18.13 -3.28
N ASN A 140 4.91 -18.36 -2.46
CA ASN A 140 4.84 -19.18 -1.26
C ASN A 140 4.47 -18.39 0.01
N TYR A 141 4.35 -17.07 -0.10
CA TYR A 141 4.13 -16.17 1.03
C TYR A 141 2.89 -15.32 0.82
N SER A 142 2.30 -14.90 1.93
CA SER A 142 1.13 -13.99 1.95
C SER A 142 1.42 -12.70 2.71
N GLY A 143 2.60 -12.56 3.30
CA GLY A 143 3.09 -11.33 3.90
C GLY A 143 4.59 -11.23 3.71
N ILE A 144 5.10 -10.02 3.63
CA ILE A 144 6.55 -9.75 3.74
C ILE A 144 6.75 -8.61 4.73
N ILE A 145 7.85 -8.69 5.48
CA ILE A 145 8.32 -7.63 6.36
C ILE A 145 9.78 -7.37 6.02
N PHE A 146 10.16 -6.10 5.87
CA PHE A 146 11.50 -5.68 5.48
C PHE A 146 12.05 -4.55 6.35
N ASP A 147 13.38 -4.35 6.27
CA ASP A 147 14.03 -3.28 7.04
C ASP A 147 13.56 -1.90 6.54
N GLN A 148 13.57 -0.93 7.45
CA GLN A 148 13.32 0.46 7.15
C GLN A 148 14.61 1.27 7.27
N ALA A 149 14.84 2.18 6.34
CA ALA A 149 15.94 3.13 6.39
C ALA A 149 15.46 4.57 6.58
N PHE A 150 16.32 5.40 7.15
CA PHE A 150 16.23 6.85 6.97
C PHE A 150 16.63 7.23 5.54
N LYS A 151 16.32 8.46 5.13
CA LYS A 151 16.70 9.01 3.83
C LYS A 151 18.21 8.97 3.54
N ASN A 152 19.05 8.99 4.58
CA ASN A 152 20.50 8.88 4.45
C ASN A 152 21.01 7.42 4.31
N GLY A 153 20.10 6.45 4.22
CA GLY A 153 20.42 5.02 4.08
C GLY A 153 20.71 4.30 5.39
N VAL A 154 20.77 4.99 6.54
CA VAL A 154 20.96 4.35 7.84
C VAL A 154 19.70 3.58 8.21
N THR A 155 19.85 2.30 8.56
CA THR A 155 18.73 1.47 9.06
C THR A 155 18.12 2.09 10.31
N ARG A 156 16.80 2.31 10.30
CA ARG A 156 15.99 2.75 11.44
C ARG A 156 15.42 1.57 12.21
N LEU A 157 14.65 0.72 11.52
CA LEU A 157 14.01 -0.47 12.06
C LEU A 157 14.43 -1.69 11.25
N LYS A 158 14.64 -2.82 11.94
CA LYS A 158 14.98 -4.10 11.30
C LYS A 158 13.75 -5.00 11.25
N ALA A 159 13.60 -5.75 10.17
CA ALA A 159 12.68 -6.86 10.07
C ALA A 159 13.17 -8.00 10.99
N ASP A 160 12.58 -8.05 12.17
CA ASP A 160 12.94 -9.00 13.21
C ASP A 160 11.67 -9.75 13.64
N PRO A 161 11.55 -11.06 13.36
CA PRO A 161 10.33 -11.83 13.63
C PRO A 161 9.96 -11.89 15.12
N ASP A 162 10.91 -11.60 16.01
CA ASP A 162 10.69 -11.58 17.46
C ASP A 162 10.31 -10.17 17.97
N LYS A 163 10.26 -9.16 17.08
CA LYS A 163 9.93 -7.77 17.40
C LYS A 163 8.79 -7.20 16.55
N ILE A 164 7.95 -8.06 15.98
CA ILE A 164 6.74 -7.63 15.28
C ILE A 164 5.68 -7.24 16.31
N THR A 165 5.86 -6.06 16.91
CA THR A 165 5.05 -5.52 18.00
C THR A 165 4.90 -4.01 17.88
N VAL A 166 3.86 -3.44 18.49
CA VAL A 166 3.63 -1.98 18.52
C VAL A 166 4.90 -1.21 18.90
N GLY A 167 5.28 -0.23 18.06
CA GLY A 167 6.45 0.63 18.27
C GLY A 167 7.78 0.06 17.77
N ASN A 168 7.85 -1.22 17.41
CA ASN A 168 9.03 -1.86 16.81
C ASN A 168 8.86 -2.17 15.31
N ILE A 169 7.68 -1.86 14.76
CA ILE A 169 7.36 -1.97 13.35
C ILE A 169 6.56 -0.74 12.93
N ASP A 170 6.70 -0.37 11.66
CA ASP A 170 6.10 0.80 11.04
C ASP A 170 5.25 0.38 9.84
N THR A 171 4.17 1.12 9.55
CA THR A 171 3.23 0.79 8.45
C THR A 171 3.96 0.55 7.12
N ALA A 172 5.04 1.28 6.83
CA ALA A 172 5.77 1.16 5.57
C ALA A 172 6.62 -0.12 5.47
N GLN A 173 6.85 -0.87 6.56
CA GLN A 173 7.75 -2.04 6.59
C GLN A 173 7.14 -3.33 6.08
N TYR A 174 5.86 -3.35 5.75
CA TYR A 174 5.19 -4.59 5.40
C TYR A 174 4.19 -4.42 4.26
N MET A 175 3.99 -5.53 3.56
CA MET A 175 2.90 -5.70 2.61
C MET A 175 2.36 -7.11 2.74
N PHE A 176 1.09 -7.29 2.41
CA PHE A 176 0.38 -8.55 2.63
C PHE A 176 -0.67 -8.78 1.54
N ARG A 177 -1.08 -10.04 1.36
CA ARG A 177 -2.22 -10.40 0.52
C ARG A 177 -3.53 -10.19 1.29
N GLY A 178 -4.58 -9.77 0.61
CA GLY A 178 -5.91 -9.62 1.20
C GLY A 178 -6.42 -10.91 1.87
N SER A 179 -6.00 -12.07 1.38
CA SER A 179 -6.44 -13.41 1.82
C SER A 179 -6.10 -13.74 3.27
N ILE A 180 -5.11 -13.07 3.87
CA ILE A 180 -4.72 -13.29 5.28
C ILE A 180 -5.31 -12.27 6.25
N VAL A 181 -5.95 -11.22 5.77
CA VAL A 181 -6.52 -10.14 6.60
C VAL A 181 -7.80 -10.58 7.32
N LYS A 182 -8.66 -11.37 6.65
CA LYS A 182 -9.96 -11.92 7.10
C LYS A 182 -10.51 -11.34 8.41
N GLY A 183 -11.30 -10.27 8.29
CA GLY A 183 -12.00 -9.64 9.42
C GLY A 183 -11.15 -8.73 10.30
N LEU A 184 -9.83 -8.66 10.09
CA LEU A 184 -8.96 -7.71 10.76
C LEU A 184 -9.07 -6.32 10.11
N ARG A 185 -9.06 -5.28 10.94
CA ARG A 185 -9.11 -3.87 10.53
C ARG A 185 -8.20 -3.05 11.45
N PHE A 186 -7.75 -1.91 10.95
CA PHE A 186 -7.07 -0.92 11.77
C PHE A 186 -8.09 -0.33 12.76
N ASP A 187 -7.71 -0.20 14.03
CA ASP A 187 -8.50 0.52 15.03
C ASP A 187 -8.41 2.02 14.76
N GLU A 188 -9.49 2.59 14.22
CA GLU A 188 -9.55 3.99 13.78
C GLU A 188 -9.47 4.99 14.95
N SER A 189 -9.62 4.53 16.20
CA SER A 189 -9.52 5.36 17.39
C SER A 189 -8.09 5.55 17.91
N ARG A 190 -7.12 4.82 17.35
CA ARG A 190 -5.74 4.76 17.84
C ARG A 190 -4.75 5.37 16.86
N TYR A 191 -3.71 6.01 17.37
CA TYR A 191 -2.59 6.47 16.54
C TYR A 191 -1.71 5.30 16.06
N ASP A 192 -1.39 4.38 16.97
CA ASP A 192 -0.51 3.22 16.78
C ASP A 192 -1.23 1.97 16.26
N ALA A 193 -2.39 2.15 15.63
CA ALA A 193 -3.23 1.05 15.16
C ALA A 193 -2.56 0.20 14.07
N ASP A 194 -1.55 0.74 13.38
CA ASP A 194 -0.74 0.01 12.41
C ASP A 194 0.10 -1.08 13.07
N GLY A 195 0.76 -0.75 14.18
CA GLY A 195 1.49 -1.71 14.99
C GLY A 195 0.58 -2.83 15.51
N VAL A 196 -0.60 -2.47 16.04
CA VAL A 196 -1.59 -3.43 16.54
C VAL A 196 -2.09 -4.34 15.40
N PHE A 197 -2.36 -3.75 14.23
CA PHE A 197 -2.82 -4.49 13.07
C PHE A 197 -1.79 -5.52 12.61
N ILE A 198 -0.53 -5.13 12.42
CA ILE A 198 0.49 -6.06 11.92
C ILE A 198 0.90 -7.10 12.96
N GLU A 199 0.94 -6.76 14.24
CA GLU A 199 1.19 -7.71 15.34
C GLU A 199 0.16 -8.84 15.31
N GLU A 200 -1.13 -8.51 15.23
CA GLU A 200 -2.21 -9.49 15.16
C GLU A 200 -2.20 -10.26 13.83
N LEU A 201 -1.98 -9.57 12.70
CA LEU A 201 -1.92 -10.21 11.37
C LEU A 201 -0.78 -11.24 11.30
N TYR A 202 0.39 -10.88 11.83
CA TYR A 202 1.57 -11.73 11.89
C TYR A 202 1.36 -12.91 12.84
N ALA A 203 0.82 -12.67 14.05
CA ALA A 203 0.53 -13.73 15.01
C ALA A 203 -0.39 -14.82 14.43
N ARG A 204 -1.40 -14.42 13.64
CA ARG A 204 -2.33 -15.35 12.97
C ARG A 204 -1.72 -16.13 11.81
N ASN A 205 -0.60 -15.68 11.24
CA ASN A 205 -0.09 -16.17 9.96
C ASN A 205 1.45 -16.26 9.92
N LYS A 206 2.11 -16.52 11.06
CA LYS A 206 3.58 -16.40 11.21
C LYS A 206 4.37 -17.18 10.15
N ASP A 207 3.88 -18.36 9.76
CA ASP A 207 4.46 -19.25 8.75
C ASP A 207 4.31 -18.75 7.30
N LYS A 208 3.45 -17.76 7.06
CA LYS A 208 3.17 -17.18 5.73
C LYS A 208 3.91 -15.88 5.47
N PHE A 209 4.70 -15.40 6.43
CA PHE A 209 5.48 -14.17 6.28
C PHE A 209 6.93 -14.48 5.89
N LEU A 210 7.41 -13.76 4.87
CA LEU A 210 8.83 -13.70 4.54
C LEU A 210 9.48 -12.51 5.27
N ILE A 211 10.58 -12.77 5.96
CA ILE A 211 11.40 -11.74 6.60
C ILE A 211 12.55 -11.40 5.65
N VAL A 212 12.71 -10.11 5.33
CA VAL A 212 13.71 -9.62 4.39
C VAL A 212 14.59 -8.58 5.09
N ASN A 213 15.82 -8.96 5.45
CA ASN A 213 16.78 -8.07 6.11
C ASN A 213 17.49 -7.14 5.10
N GLN A 214 16.71 -6.37 4.36
CA GLN A 214 17.16 -5.35 3.42
C GLN A 214 16.28 -4.11 3.56
N PRO A 215 16.87 -2.89 3.46
CA PRO A 215 16.09 -1.67 3.50
C PRO A 215 15.28 -1.54 2.21
N LEU A 216 13.96 -1.77 2.30
CA LEU A 216 13.03 -1.68 1.17
C LEU A 216 11.91 -0.67 1.41
N CYS A 217 11.95 0.08 2.52
CA CYS A 217 11.20 1.31 2.70
C CYS A 217 12.02 2.39 3.39
N TYR A 218 11.52 3.61 3.27
CA TYR A 218 12.01 4.74 4.05
C TYR A 218 11.11 5.06 5.24
N TYR A 219 11.62 5.88 6.13
CA TYR A 219 10.84 6.60 7.14
C TYR A 219 10.82 8.10 6.79
N ASN A 220 9.62 8.68 6.63
CA ASN A 220 9.41 10.12 6.47
C ASN A 220 10.34 10.80 5.42
N TYR A 221 10.55 10.20 4.25
CA TYR A 221 11.53 10.68 3.27
C TYR A 221 11.31 12.13 2.78
N LEU A 222 10.07 12.61 2.83
CA LEU A 222 9.66 13.95 2.38
C LEU A 222 9.64 15.00 3.49
N ARG A 223 10.00 14.62 4.73
CA ARG A 223 10.21 15.55 5.84
C ARG A 223 11.65 16.07 5.90
#